data_AF-A0A1X1YHX3-F1
#
_entry.id   AF-A0A1X1YHX3-F1
#
_cell.length_a   1.000
_cell.length_b   1.000
_cell.length_c   1.000
_cell.angle_alpha   90.00
_cell.angle_beta   90.00
_cell.angle_gamma   90.00
#
_symmetry.space_group_name_H-M   'P 1'
#
loop_
_entity.id
_entity.type
_entity.pdbx_description
1 polymer ?
#
loop_
_entity_poly.entity_id
_entity_poly.type
_entity_poly.pdbx_seq_one_letter_code
_entity_poly.pdbx_strand_id
1 'polypeptide(L)'
;MAMMRIREAAELLGVSDDTVRRWIDQGALPVSQDQSGRKVIAGDALAEFSRTNAPALPPNPLGVGSSARNRFVGLVTRLVTDKVMTQVEMQCGPFTVVSLMSTEAARELKLEPGSVAVAVVKATTVIVETPEDRTRSAG
;
A
#
# COMPACT_ATOMS: atom_id res chain seq x y z
N MET A 1 -20.06 -10.10 6.28
CA MET A 1 -18.98 -9.70 5.34
C MET A 1 -19.21 -8.24 4.97
N ALA A 2 -18.16 -7.43 4.89
CA ALA A 2 -18.30 -6.04 4.46
C ALA A 2 -18.77 -5.99 3.00
N MET A 3 -19.79 -5.19 2.72
CA MET A 3 -20.29 -4.91 1.38
C MET A 3 -19.84 -3.50 1.02
N MET A 4 -19.06 -3.36 -0.05
CA MET A 4 -18.48 -2.11 -0.48
C MET A 4 -19.12 -1.62 -1.75
N ARG A 5 -19.39 -0.33 -1.84
CA ARG A 5 -19.81 0.31 -3.09
C ARG A 5 -18.64 0.34 -4.07
N ILE A 6 -18.96 0.50 -5.35
CA ILE A 6 -17.98 0.61 -6.44
C ILE A 6 -16.91 1.67 -6.12
N ARG A 7 -17.32 2.83 -5.59
CA ARG A 7 -16.40 3.91 -5.21
C ARG A 7 -15.41 3.48 -4.11
N GLU A 8 -15.91 2.84 -3.05
CA GLU A 8 -15.07 2.36 -1.95
C GLU A 8 -14.08 1.29 -2.45
N ALA A 9 -14.54 0.41 -3.33
CA ALA A 9 -13.67 -0.57 -3.98
C ALA A 9 -12.61 0.09 -4.88
N ALA A 10 -12.98 1.13 -5.64
CA ALA A 10 -12.07 1.87 -6.50
C ALA A 10 -10.97 2.58 -5.69
N GLU A 11 -11.36 3.23 -4.59
CA GLU A 11 -10.44 3.88 -3.65
C GLU A 11 -9.46 2.86 -3.04
N LEU A 12 -9.93 1.69 -2.59
CA LEU A 12 -9.07 0.64 -2.03
C LEU A 12 -8.13 0.00 -3.06
N LEU A 13 -8.56 -0.13 -4.30
CA LEU A 13 -7.74 -0.68 -5.39
C LEU A 13 -6.82 0.37 -6.03
N GLY A 14 -6.94 1.64 -5.66
CA GLY A 14 -6.14 2.74 -6.23
C GLY A 14 -6.45 3.01 -7.71
N VAL A 15 -7.70 2.81 -8.15
CA VAL A 15 -8.14 3.00 -9.54
C VAL A 15 -9.40 3.87 -9.61
N SER A 16 -9.87 4.22 -10.81
CA SER A 16 -11.12 4.95 -10.99
C SER A 16 -12.36 4.05 -10.89
N ASP A 17 -13.50 4.63 -10.51
CA ASP A 17 -14.81 3.97 -10.53
C ASP A 17 -15.11 3.29 -11.87
N ASP A 18 -14.76 3.95 -12.98
CA ASP A 18 -14.97 3.42 -14.33
C ASP A 18 -14.11 2.18 -14.61
N THR A 19 -12.92 2.10 -14.02
CA THR A 19 -12.06 0.91 -14.11
C THR A 19 -12.71 -0.27 -13.39
N VAL A 20 -13.27 -0.03 -12.20
CA VAL A 20 -14.00 -1.07 -11.44
C VAL A 20 -15.26 -1.51 -12.18
N ARG A 21 -16.04 -0.57 -12.74
CA ARG A 21 -17.21 -0.89 -13.58
C ARG A 21 -16.82 -1.76 -14.76
N ARG A 22 -15.72 -1.43 -15.44
CA ARG A 22 -15.21 -2.22 -16.56
C ARG A 22 -14.90 -3.66 -16.18
N TRP A 23 -14.29 -3.88 -15.01
CA TRP A 23 -14.00 -5.24 -14.52
C TRP A 23 -15.26 -6.03 -14.15
N ILE A 24 -16.26 -5.35 -13.58
CA ILE A 24 -17.58 -5.96 -13.31
C ILE A 24 -18.24 -6.38 -14.63
N ASP A 25 -18.27 -5.49 -15.61
CA ASP A 25 -18.91 -5.75 -16.90
C ASP A 25 -18.20 -6.86 -17.69
N GLN A 26 -16.89 -7.04 -17.46
CA GLN A 26 -16.08 -8.13 -18.00
C GLN A 26 -16.23 -9.46 -17.23
N GLY A 27 -17.02 -9.47 -16.14
CA GLY A 27 -17.18 -10.64 -15.27
C GLY A 27 -15.96 -10.96 -14.39
N ALA A 28 -14.97 -10.08 -14.34
CA ALA A 28 -13.73 -10.28 -13.60
C ALA A 28 -13.89 -10.00 -12.09
N LEU A 29 -14.84 -9.14 -11.71
CA LEU A 29 -15.14 -8.81 -10.32
C LEU A 29 -16.63 -9.07 -10.02
N PRO A 30 -16.97 -10.04 -9.15
CA PRO A 30 -18.35 -10.32 -8.78
C PRO A 30 -19.04 -9.12 -8.12
N VAL A 31 -20.28 -8.86 -8.50
CA VAL A 31 -21.12 -7.78 -7.95
C VAL A 31 -22.50 -8.31 -7.57
N SER A 32 -23.08 -7.79 -6.50
CA SER A 32 -24.47 -8.01 -6.11
C SER A 32 -25.21 -6.69 -5.94
N GLN A 33 -26.50 -6.75 -5.65
CA GLN A 33 -27.29 -5.57 -5.30
C GLN A 33 -27.62 -5.60 -3.81
N ASP A 34 -27.53 -4.45 -3.14
CA ASP A 34 -28.02 -4.29 -1.77
C ASP A 34 -29.56 -4.21 -1.74
N GLN A 35 -30.13 -4.10 -0.53
CA GLN A 35 -31.57 -3.98 -0.32
C GLN A 35 -32.19 -2.72 -0.97
N SER A 36 -31.36 -1.76 -1.35
CA SER A 36 -31.75 -0.52 -2.03
C SER A 36 -31.48 -0.56 -3.55
N GLY A 37 -31.12 -1.73 -4.10
CA GLY A 37 -30.84 -1.92 -5.52
C GLY A 37 -29.47 -1.38 -5.99
N ARG A 38 -28.59 -0.99 -5.06
CA ARG A 38 -27.27 -0.43 -5.40
C ARG A 38 -26.25 -1.55 -5.60
N LYS A 39 -25.39 -1.41 -6.61
CA LYS A 39 -24.28 -2.33 -6.86
C LYS A 39 -23.29 -2.31 -5.69
N VAL A 40 -23.05 -3.47 -5.09
CA VAL A 40 -22.10 -3.69 -4.00
C VAL A 40 -21.22 -4.91 -4.29
N ILE A 41 -19.99 -4.87 -3.79
CA ILE A 41 -18.96 -5.89 -3.95
C ILE A 41 -18.64 -6.45 -2.56
N ALA A 42 -18.62 -7.77 -2.43
CA ALA A 42 -18.26 -8.43 -1.19
C ALA A 42 -16.75 -8.27 -0.93
N GLY A 43 -16.36 -7.96 0.31
CA GLY A 43 -14.97 -7.63 0.63
C GLY A 43 -13.98 -8.78 0.49
N ASP A 44 -14.42 -10.02 0.66
CA ASP A 44 -13.63 -11.22 0.36
C ASP A 44 -13.35 -11.36 -1.13
N ALA A 45 -14.37 -11.18 -1.98
CA ALA A 45 -14.21 -11.19 -3.44
C ALA A 45 -13.29 -10.05 -3.92
N LEU A 46 -13.41 -8.85 -3.33
CA LEU A 46 -12.53 -7.73 -3.63
C LEU A 46 -11.08 -8.02 -3.22
N ALA A 47 -10.88 -8.61 -2.03
CA ALA A 47 -9.55 -8.96 -1.53
C ALA A 47 -8.89 -10.05 -2.38
N GLU A 48 -9.65 -11.05 -2.83
CA GLU A 48 -9.16 -12.07 -3.76
C GLU A 48 -8.79 -11.46 -5.11
N PHE A 49 -9.67 -10.64 -5.69
CA PHE A 49 -9.40 -9.93 -6.93
C PHE A 49 -8.13 -9.08 -6.83
N SER A 50 -7.96 -8.33 -5.74
CA SER A 50 -6.78 -7.49 -5.49
C SER A 50 -5.48 -8.31 -5.49
N ARG A 51 -5.46 -9.49 -4.86
CA ARG A 51 -4.27 -10.36 -4.85
C ARG A 51 -3.93 -10.89 -6.24
N THR A 52 -4.92 -11.34 -6.99
CA THR A 52 -4.71 -11.93 -8.33
C THR A 52 -4.30 -10.89 -9.36
N ASN A 53 -4.77 -9.64 -9.21
CA ASN A 53 -4.51 -8.55 -10.16
C ASN A 53 -3.49 -7.53 -9.66
N ALA A 54 -2.73 -7.87 -8.61
CA ALA A 54 -1.70 -6.99 -8.06
C ALA A 54 -0.65 -6.68 -9.15
N PRO A 55 -0.26 -5.40 -9.33
CA PRO A 55 0.82 -5.05 -10.24
C PRO A 55 2.09 -5.82 -9.89
N ALA A 56 2.85 -6.23 -10.91
CA ALA A 56 4.17 -6.78 -10.69
C ALA A 56 5.02 -5.75 -9.93
N LEU A 57 5.69 -6.20 -8.86
CA LEU A 57 6.60 -5.34 -8.12
C LEU A 57 7.70 -4.83 -9.07
N PRO A 58 8.14 -3.56 -8.93
CA PRO A 58 9.29 -3.07 -9.67
C PRO A 58 10.49 -4.02 -9.51
N PRO A 59 11.33 -4.18 -10.54
CA PRO A 59 12.53 -5.00 -10.44
C PRO A 59 13.35 -4.56 -9.22
N ASN A 60 13.77 -5.51 -8.39
CA ASN A 60 14.62 -5.21 -7.23
C ASN A 60 16.03 -4.83 -7.72
N PRO A 61 16.46 -3.56 -7.58
CA PRO A 61 17.77 -3.15 -8.07
C PRO A 61 18.93 -3.75 -7.25
N LEU A 62 18.64 -4.29 -6.05
CA LEU A 62 19.67 -4.79 -5.14
C LEU A 62 20.03 -6.27 -5.36
N GLY A 63 19.23 -7.05 -6.08
CA GLY A 63 19.54 -8.47 -6.38
C GLY A 63 19.64 -9.45 -5.18
N VAL A 64 19.52 -8.98 -3.93
CA VAL A 64 19.69 -9.80 -2.72
C VAL A 64 18.40 -10.48 -2.27
N GLY A 65 18.47 -11.80 -2.04
CA GLY A 65 17.44 -12.60 -1.38
C GLY A 65 17.29 -12.22 0.10
N SER A 66 16.09 -11.85 0.53
CA SER A 66 15.80 -11.41 1.90
C SER A 66 14.51 -12.06 2.40
N SER A 67 14.44 -12.36 3.69
CA SER A 67 13.24 -12.88 4.36
C SER A 67 12.17 -11.79 4.60
N ALA A 68 12.54 -10.52 4.44
CA ALA A 68 11.59 -9.42 4.48
C ALA A 68 10.72 -9.42 3.23
N ARG A 69 9.39 -9.56 3.44
CA ARG A 69 8.42 -9.64 2.34
C ARG A 69 7.99 -8.29 1.79
N ASN A 70 8.09 -7.22 2.59
CA ASN A 70 7.69 -5.89 2.17
C ASN A 70 8.92 -5.09 1.74
N ARG A 71 9.01 -4.81 0.43
CA ARG A 71 10.07 -4.01 -0.17
C ARG A 71 9.45 -2.85 -0.91
N PHE A 72 9.86 -1.64 -0.55
CA PHE A 72 9.37 -0.42 -1.14
C PHE A 72 10.53 0.25 -1.87
N VAL A 73 10.54 0.12 -3.19
CA VAL A 73 11.49 0.84 -4.05
C VAL A 73 11.02 2.28 -4.16
N GLY A 74 11.91 3.23 -3.94
CA GLY A 74 11.55 4.63 -3.95
C GLY A 74 12.75 5.56 -4.05
N LEU A 75 12.44 6.85 -4.07
CA LEU A 75 13.42 7.93 -4.06
C LEU A 75 13.52 8.49 -2.65
N VAL A 76 14.75 8.67 -2.18
CA VAL A 76 15.00 9.45 -0.96
C VAL A 76 14.59 10.90 -1.25
N THR A 77 13.71 11.46 -0.43
CA THR A 77 13.21 12.83 -0.59
C THR A 77 13.85 13.80 0.40
N ARG A 78 14.24 13.31 1.58
CA ARG A 78 14.84 14.13 2.64
C ARG A 78 15.64 13.28 3.62
N LEU A 79 16.72 13.87 4.13
CA LEU A 79 17.47 13.33 5.27
C LEU A 79 17.53 14.39 6.38
N VAL A 80 17.34 13.95 7.62
CA VAL A 80 17.62 14.75 8.81
C VAL A 80 18.64 13.97 9.64
N THR A 81 19.85 14.51 9.71
CA THR A 81 20.99 13.83 10.33
C THR A 81 21.37 14.51 11.64
N ASP A 82 21.49 13.71 12.69
CA ASP A 82 22.13 14.10 13.94
C ASP A 82 23.48 13.36 14.12
N LYS A 83 24.09 13.46 15.31
CA LYS A 83 25.40 12.86 15.60
C LYS A 83 25.41 11.32 15.53
N VAL A 84 24.30 10.67 15.87
CA VAL A 84 24.18 9.21 16.03
C VAL A 84 23.19 8.61 15.05
N MET A 85 22.07 9.28 14.81
CA MET A 85 20.93 8.83 14.02
C MET A 85 20.65 9.75 12.85
N THR A 86 20.14 9.15 11.79
CA THR A 86 19.62 9.83 10.62
C THR A 86 18.21 9.34 10.34
N GLN A 87 17.29 10.29 10.21
CA GLN A 87 15.97 10.08 9.64
C GLN A 87 16.07 10.19 8.12
N VAL A 88 15.62 9.15 7.43
CA VAL A 88 15.55 9.09 5.97
C VAL A 88 14.08 9.00 5.58
N GLU A 89 13.63 9.97 4.79
CA GLU A 89 12.29 10.00 4.19
C GLU A 89 12.41 9.58 2.73
N MET A 90 11.51 8.68 2.30
CA MET A 90 11.47 8.14 0.94
C MET A 90 10.05 8.21 0.38
N GLN A 91 9.94 8.53 -0.92
CA GLN A 91 8.71 8.36 -1.69
C GLN A 91 8.76 7.04 -2.46
N CYS A 92 7.88 6.11 -2.11
CA CYS A 92 7.79 4.76 -2.67
C CYS A 92 6.41 4.55 -3.31
N GLY A 93 6.27 4.87 -4.60
CA GLY A 93 4.96 4.88 -5.25
C GLY A 93 4.02 5.88 -4.58
N PRO A 94 2.79 5.49 -4.16
CA PRO A 94 1.88 6.39 -3.44
C PRO A 94 2.22 6.56 -1.95
N PHE A 95 3.21 5.82 -1.43
CA PHE A 95 3.52 5.79 0.00
C PHE A 95 4.74 6.64 0.34
N THR A 96 4.69 7.34 1.48
CA THR A 96 5.88 7.92 2.12
C THR A 96 6.38 6.96 3.20
N VAL A 97 7.65 6.60 3.13
CA VAL A 97 8.30 5.69 4.09
C VAL A 97 9.35 6.47 4.86
N VAL A 98 9.34 6.35 6.20
CA VAL A 98 10.32 6.98 7.08
C VAL A 98 11.11 5.89 7.79
N SER A 99 12.44 5.98 7.72
CA SER A 99 13.36 5.08 8.42
C SER A 99 14.26 5.87 9.36
N LEU A 100 14.51 5.30 10.54
CA LEU A 100 15.57 5.76 11.43
C LEU A 100 16.71 4.75 11.37
N MET A 101 17.90 5.22 11.05
CA MET A 101 19.12 4.41 11.00
C MET A 101 20.32 5.18 11.56
N SER A 102 21.44 4.50 11.82
CA SER A 102 22.63 5.20 12.29
C SER A 102 23.15 6.17 11.23
N THR A 103 23.68 7.31 11.67
CA THR A 103 24.31 8.30 10.77
C THR A 103 25.48 7.70 10.00
N GLU A 104 26.20 6.75 10.59
CA GLU A 104 27.26 6.01 9.91
C GLU A 104 26.72 5.19 8.73
N ALA A 105 25.66 4.41 8.93
CA ALA A 105 25.07 3.60 7.87
C ALA A 105 24.50 4.47 6.74
N ALA A 106 23.86 5.61 7.07
CA ALA A 106 23.34 6.53 6.05
C ALA A 106 24.47 7.11 5.18
N ARG A 107 25.62 7.42 5.78
CA ARG A 107 26.82 7.90 5.07
C ARG A 107 27.50 6.82 4.25
N GLU A 108 27.60 5.61 4.78
CA GLU A 108 28.18 4.46 4.07
C GLU A 108 27.39 4.14 2.79
N LEU A 109 26.07 4.20 2.88
CA LEU A 109 25.16 4.06 1.74
C LEU A 109 25.13 5.30 0.82
N LYS A 110 25.82 6.38 1.19
CA LYS A 110 25.87 7.66 0.45
C LYS A 110 24.49 8.20 0.12
N LEU A 111 23.55 8.08 1.07
CA LEU A 111 22.18 8.53 0.86
C LEU A 111 22.12 10.05 0.76
N GLU A 112 21.43 10.53 -0.26
CA GLU A 112 21.11 11.94 -0.48
C GLU A 112 19.73 12.06 -1.14
N PRO A 113 19.05 13.23 -1.05
CA PRO A 113 17.81 13.44 -1.78
C PRO A 113 18.02 13.16 -3.28
N GLY A 114 17.16 12.31 -3.85
CA GLY A 114 17.27 11.81 -5.23
C GLY A 114 17.87 10.41 -5.35
N SER A 115 18.47 9.86 -4.28
CA SER A 115 18.96 8.47 -4.27
C SER A 115 17.83 7.46 -4.47
N VAL A 116 18.01 6.50 -5.37
CA VAL A 116 17.14 5.32 -5.45
C VAL A 116 17.52 4.36 -4.35
N ALA A 117 16.59 4.03 -3.47
CA ALA A 117 16.81 3.09 -2.38
C ALA A 117 15.63 2.12 -2.24
N VAL A 118 15.84 1.05 -1.50
CA VAL A 118 14.82 0.06 -1.19
C VAL A 118 14.62 0.01 0.32
N ALA A 119 13.46 0.48 0.79
CA ALA A 119 13.08 0.29 2.17
C ALA A 119 12.61 -1.15 2.36
N VAL A 120 13.23 -1.84 3.31
CA VAL A 120 12.97 -3.25 3.60
C VAL A 120 12.34 -3.35 4.98
N VAL A 121 11.07 -3.76 5.04
CA VAL A 121 10.32 -3.88 6.30
C VAL A 121 10.11 -5.35 6.64
N LYS A 122 10.49 -5.75 7.85
CA LYS A 122 10.30 -7.12 8.33
C LYS A 122 8.81 -7.40 8.46
N ALA A 123 8.35 -8.53 7.92
CA ALA A 123 6.93 -8.89 7.85
C ALA A 123 6.22 -8.96 9.23
N THR A 124 6.98 -9.10 10.32
CA THR A 124 6.46 -9.19 11.69
C THR A 124 6.15 -7.84 12.32
N THR A 125 6.48 -6.72 11.68
CA THR A 125 6.28 -5.37 12.21
C THR A 125 5.20 -4.66 11.39
N VAL A 126 3.95 -5.05 11.59
CA VAL A 126 2.77 -4.47 10.92
C VAL A 126 1.68 -4.25 11.98
N ILE A 127 1.05 -3.09 11.95
CA ILE A 127 -0.15 -2.78 12.75
C ILE A 127 -1.34 -2.82 11.79
N VAL A 128 -2.41 -3.50 12.18
CA VAL A 128 -3.65 -3.59 11.39
C VAL A 128 -4.75 -2.87 12.16
N GLU A 129 -5.34 -1.86 11.53
CA GLU A 129 -6.47 -1.09 12.06
C GLU A 129 -7.66 -1.21 11.11
N THR A 130 -8.88 -1.18 11.66
CA THR A 130 -10.12 -1.18 10.89
C THR A 130 -10.88 0.12 11.14
N PRO A 131 -11.60 0.68 10.15
CA PRO A 131 -12.43 1.86 10.37
C PRO A 131 -13.40 1.68 11.55
N GLU A 132 -13.66 2.74 12.31
CA GLU A 132 -14.72 2.72 13.33
C GLU A 132 -16.09 2.48 12.69
N ASP A 133 -16.87 1.56 13.26
CA ASP A 133 -18.22 1.25 12.81
C ASP A 133 -19.14 2.47 13.05
N ARG A 134 -19.31 3.31 12.03
CA ARG A 134 -20.15 4.52 12.05
C ARG A 134 -21.62 4.26 12.35
N THR A 135 -22.03 3.00 12.52
CA THR A 135 -23.41 2.59 12.77
C THR A 135 -23.78 2.53 14.27
N ARG A 136 -22.84 2.73 15.21
CA ARG A 136 -23.10 2.62 16.66
C ARG A 136 -23.20 3.93 17.45
N SER A 137 -23.04 5.10 16.83
CA SER A 137 -23.05 6.39 17.55
C SER A 137 -24.39 7.14 17.55
N ALA A 138 -25.46 6.54 17.04
CA ALA A 138 -26.82 7.08 17.17
C ALA A 138 -27.63 6.21 18.14
N GLY A 139 -27.41 6.41 19.44
CA GLY A 139 -28.15 5.78 20.54
C GLY A 139 -28.25 6.74 21.71
#